data_AF-A0A5E4NV74-F1
#
_entry.id   AF-A0A5E4NV74-F1
#
_cell.length_a   1.000
_cell.length_b   1.000
_cell.length_c   1.000
_cell.angle_alpha   90.00
_cell.angle_beta   90.00
_cell.angle_gamma   90.00
#
_symmetry.space_group_name_H-M   'P 1'
#
loop_
_entity.id
_entity.type
_entity.pdbx_description
1 polymer ?
#
loop_
_entity_poly.entity_id
_entity_poly.type
_entity_poly.pdbx_seq_one_letter_code
_entity_poly.pdbx_strand_id
1 'polypeptide(L)' 'MRDASPMKRFGTPEDVAKAVLFLAFDATYTTGAELPVDGGWSHFKVLAKTTGPSESTS' A
#
# COMPACT_ATOMS: atom_id res chain seq x y z
N MET A 1 -11.08 5.81 -8.93
CA MET A 1 -10.19 6.16 -7.79
C MET A 1 -10.14 5.09 -6.69
N ARG A 2 -11.12 4.19 -6.55
CA ARG A 2 -11.03 3.03 -5.64
C ARG A 2 -10.10 1.90 -6.15
N ASP A 3 -9.87 1.83 -7.47
CA ASP A 3 -9.16 0.71 -8.12
C ASP A 3 -7.63 0.78 -8.07
N ALA A 4 -7.06 1.83 -7.48
CA ALA A 4 -5.60 2.02 -7.41
C ALA A 4 -4.98 1.64 -6.06
N SER A 5 -5.79 1.29 -5.05
CA SER A 5 -5.30 0.65 -3.82
C SER A 5 -5.41 -0.87 -3.97
N PRO A 6 -4.34 -1.65 -3.73
CA PRO A 6 -4.39 -3.11 -3.65
C PRO A 6 -5.49 -3.65 -2.75
N MET A 7 -5.79 -2.95 -1.64
CA MET A 7 -6.85 -3.34 -0.70
C MET A 7 -8.26 -2.97 -1.15
N LYS A 8 -8.42 -2.22 -2.25
CA LYS A 8 -9.70 -1.84 -2.88
C LYS A 8 -10.75 -1.22 -1.94
N ARG A 9 -10.30 -0.67 -0.81
CA ARG A 9 -11.12 0.06 0.16
C ARG A 9 -10.42 1.34 0.60
N PHE A 10 -11.18 2.29 1.11
CA PHE A 10 -10.60 3.42 1.81
C PHE A 10 -10.05 2.98 3.16
N GLY A 11 -8.93 3.58 3.55
CA GLY A 11 -8.43 3.52 4.93
C GLY A 11 -9.42 4.20 5.87
N THR A 12 -9.41 3.74 7.11
CA THR A 12 -10.19 4.30 8.23
C THR A 12 -9.24 4.89 9.26
N PRO A 13 -9.68 5.86 10.08
CA PRO A 13 -8.86 6.36 11.20
C PRO A 13 -8.34 5.23 12.11
N GLU A 14 -9.13 4.16 12.27
CA GLU A 14 -8.79 2.99 13.06
C GLU A 14 -7.60 2.20 12.49
N ASP A 15 -7.40 2.21 11.16
CA ASP A 15 -6.24 1.57 10.53
C ASP A 15 -4.94 2.27 10.96
N VAL A 16 -4.95 3.61 11.02
CA VAL A 16 -3.80 4.40 11.50
C VAL A 16 -3.59 4.19 12.99
N ALA A 17 -4.67 4.22 13.79
CA ALA A 17 -4.58 4.02 15.24
C ALA A 17 -3.94 2.66 15.60
N LYS A 18 -4.29 1.59 14.86
CA LYS A 18 -3.67 0.26 15.06
C LYS A 18 -2.19 0.24 14.68
N ALA A 19 -1.80 0.91 13.59
CA ALA A 19 -0.40 1.02 13.20
C ALA A 19 0.44 1.78 14.24
N VAL A 20 -0.11 2.86 14.79
CA VAL A 20 0.52 3.61 15.90
C VAL A 20 0.62 2.75 17.16
N LEU A 21 -0.43 2.00 17.48
CA LEU A 21 -0.41 1.10 18.65
C LEU A 21 0.69 0.04 18.51
N PHE A 22 0.83 -0.58 17.34
CA PHE A 22 1.92 -1.49 17.04
C PHE A 22 3.30 -0.83 17.23
N LEU A 23 3.51 0.36 16.67
CA LEU A 23 4.77 1.09 16.81
C LEU A 23 5.07 1.47 18.27
N ALA A 24 4.04 1.81 19.05
CA ALA A 24 4.20 2.25 20.43
C ALA A 24 4.49 1.11 21.40
N PHE A 25 3.92 -0.08 21.17
CA PHE A 25 3.94 -1.16 22.17
C PHE A 25 4.70 -2.41 21.73
N ASP A 26 4.60 -2.79 20.45
CA ASP A 26 5.12 -4.08 19.98
C ASP A 26 6.46 -3.91 19.24
N ALA A 27 6.69 -2.78 18.58
CA ALA A 27 7.88 -2.51 17.77
C ALA A 27 9.12 -2.13 18.62
N THR A 28 9.40 -2.89 19.67
CA THR A 28 10.39 -2.60 20.73
C THR A 28 11.84 -2.41 20.28
N TYR A 29 12.20 -2.82 19.07
CA TYR A 29 13.53 -2.66 18.48
C TYR A 29 13.51 -1.93 17.13
N THR A 30 12.42 -1.23 16.82
CA THR A 30 12.25 -0.48 15.57
C THR A 30 12.37 1.01 15.84
N THR A 31 13.24 1.68 15.10
CA THR A 31 13.41 3.15 15.14
C THR A 31 13.87 3.65 13.78
N GLY A 32 13.55 4.90 13.45
CA GLY A 32 13.93 5.52 12.16
C GLY A 32 13.25 4.93 10.92
N ALA A 33 12.25 4.07 11.09
CA ALA A 33 11.50 3.45 10.00
C ALA A 33 10.20 4.21 9.71
N GLU A 34 9.84 4.31 8.43
CA GLU A 34 8.54 4.83 7.98
C GLU A 34 7.59 3.66 7.72
N LEU A 35 6.41 3.68 8.33
CA LEU A 35 5.37 2.67 8.15
C LEU A 35 4.17 3.27 7.41
N PRO A 36 4.05 3.09 6.08
CA PRO A 36 2.94 3.61 5.30
C PRO A 36 1.64 2.84 5.57
N VAL A 37 0.57 3.58 5.87
CA VAL A 37 -0.78 3.04 6.18
C VAL A 37 -1.77 3.53 5.13
N ASP A 38 -1.61 3.06 3.88
CA ASP A 38 -2.35 3.56 2.72
C ASP A 38 -3.01 2.44 1.88
N GLY A 39 -3.04 1.23 2.43
CA GLY A 39 -3.57 0.05 1.75
C GLY A 39 -2.77 -0.34 0.49
N GLY A 40 -1.49 0.03 0.41
CA GLY A 40 -0.57 -0.32 -0.68
C GLY A 40 -0.55 0.69 -1.82
N TRP A 41 -1.14 1.88 -1.64
CA TRP A 41 -1.24 2.91 -2.67
C TRP A 41 0.13 3.45 -3.10
N SER A 42 1.00 3.79 -2.15
CA SER A 42 2.33 4.36 -2.42
C SER A 42 3.28 3.35 -3.06
N HIS A 43 3.03 2.05 -2.88
CA HIS A 43 3.82 0.97 -3.46
C HIS A 43 3.21 0.38 -4.74
N PHE A 44 2.08 0.90 -5.22
CA PHE A 44 1.34 0.35 -6.37
C PHE A 44 2.02 0.56 -7.75
N LYS A 45 3.27 1.06 -7.82
CA LYS A 45 3.95 1.29 -9.11
C LYS A 45 5.15 0.37 -9.35
N VAL A 46 4.90 -0.78 -10.00
CA VAL A 46 5.79 -1.39 -11.03
C VAL A 46 5.02 -2.28 -12.03
N LEU A 47 3.92 -2.95 -11.65
CA LEU A 47 3.33 -3.98 -12.54
C LEU A 47 2.42 -3.46 -13.67
N ALA A 48 1.90 -2.24 -13.59
CA ALA A 48 1.00 -1.71 -14.62
C ALA A 48 1.71 -1.13 -15.86
N LYS A 49 3.05 -1.08 -15.91
CA LYS A 49 3.82 -0.44 -17.02
C LYS A 49 4.61 -1.42 -17.90
N THR A 50 4.55 -2.74 -17.68
CA THR A 50 5.46 -3.69 -18.37
C THR A 50 4.77 -4.71 -19.29
N THR A 51 3.48 -4.55 -19.59
CA THR A 51 2.83 -5.39 -20.61
C THR A 51 2.36 -4.52 -21.75
N GLY A 52 3.28 -4.20 -22.68
CA GLY A 52 2.85 -3.96 -24.05
C GLY A 52 2.48 -5.29 -24.67
N PRO A 53 1.36 -5.42 -25.39
CA PRO A 53 1.22 -6.47 -26.38
C PRO A 53 1.65 -5.88 -27.72
N SER A 54 2.84 -6.29 -28.20
CA SER A 54 3.07 -6.41 -29.63
C SER A 54 2.21 -7.56 -30.15
N GLU A 55 1.45 -7.28 -31.21
CA GLU A 55 0.88 -8.20 -32.19
C GLU A 55 -0.25 -9.18 -31.76
N SER A 56 -1.46 -8.95 -32.28
CA SER A 56 -2.04 -9.75 -33.39
C SER A 56 -3.54 -9.44 -33.60
N THR A 57 -3.94 -9.43 -34.88
CA THR A 57 -5.33 -9.50 -35.40
C THR A 57 -6.10 -8.16 -35.35
N SER A 58 -6.46 -7.47 -36.44
CA SER A 58 -6.71 -7.83 -37.86
C SER A 58 -6.51 -6.62 -38.77
#